data_AF-A0A3N5KUK3-F1
#
_entry.id   AF-A0A3N5KUK3-F1
#
_cell.length_a   1.000
_cell.length_b   1.000
_cell.length_c   1.000
_cell.angle_alpha   90.00
_cell.angle_beta   90.00
_cell.angle_gamma   90.00
#
_symmetry.space_group_name_H-M   'P 1'
#
loop_
_entity.id
_entity.type
_entity.pdbx_description
1 polymer ?
#
loop_
_entity_poly.entity_id
_entity_poly.type
_entity_poly.pdbx_seq_one_letter_code
_entity_poly.pdbx_strand_id
1 'polypeptide(L)'
;MGRYPAVAGYYEFFVYLPAAGPPEVAYAELNCSGALVSEQVVLTASHCTAFNYTEDVGIEGYSSRVWVTFDVTATANDFRCFLAEAGVEYAEYLVGEYACDPARRTVPQPQFRPAAVTGRKDGVAVAHGLTHPGYLRPDLRRDGRATRAIQNLQLAPDVGAILLEQPVLDVEPLPMRAVGELDAIPGLVGTPVVSVGYGLNWEKQVATPPTPGLGPMTDLGGGNGVKRVASVGPVTNVYANALVPRQSVQKGDDTVCFGDSGSPLFLELDGAVEPVISGVLSGATLWCQGSRDPYYRIDQREARDFVDCVIERQHDAGTACRECSAEATLGLCEPDPAVDPAPARGGRPR
;
A
#
# COMPACT_ATOMS: atom_id res chain seq x y z
N MET A 1 4.32 21.64 -2.92
CA MET A 1 3.85 20.48 -2.14
C MET A 1 2.38 20.69 -1.78
N GLY A 2 1.51 19.68 -1.95
CA GLY A 2 0.07 19.80 -1.69
C GLY A 2 -0.29 19.83 -0.20
N ARG A 3 -1.59 19.94 0.13
CA ARG A 3 -2.14 20.06 1.51
C ARG A 3 -1.75 18.90 2.45
N TYR A 4 -1.33 17.76 1.91
CA TYR A 4 -0.89 16.57 2.66
C TYR A 4 0.40 16.02 2.04
N PRO A 5 1.57 16.60 2.35
CA PRO A 5 2.83 16.24 1.71
C PRO A 5 3.30 14.82 2.05
N ALA A 6 3.00 14.34 3.25
CA ALA A 6 3.38 13.01 3.76
C ALA A 6 2.52 11.84 3.24
N VAL A 7 1.42 12.11 2.55
CA VAL A 7 0.59 11.05 1.96
C VAL A 7 1.24 10.58 0.67
N ALA A 8 1.35 9.26 0.50
CA ALA A 8 2.15 8.64 -0.53
C ALA A 8 1.33 7.70 -1.42
N GLY A 9 1.74 7.59 -2.68
CA GLY A 9 1.30 6.54 -3.59
C GLY A 9 2.35 5.43 -3.63
N TYR A 10 1.91 4.18 -3.52
CA TYR A 10 2.73 2.99 -3.55
C TYR A 10 2.56 2.26 -4.88
N TYR A 11 3.65 2.14 -5.65
CA TYR A 11 3.70 1.59 -6.99
C TYR A 11 4.52 0.30 -7.01
N GLU A 12 4.06 -0.63 -7.82
CA GLU A 12 4.72 -1.92 -8.04
C GLU A 12 5.07 -2.08 -9.51
N PHE A 13 6.24 -2.66 -9.76
CA PHE A 13 6.63 -3.20 -11.05
C PHE A 13 6.87 -4.69 -10.89
N PHE A 14 6.22 -5.49 -11.71
CA PHE A 14 6.41 -6.93 -11.72
C PHE A 14 6.62 -7.46 -13.13
N VAL A 15 7.39 -8.54 -13.21
CA VAL A 15 7.82 -9.17 -14.45
C VAL A 15 7.69 -10.67 -14.30
N TYR A 16 6.95 -11.31 -15.21
CA TYR A 16 6.91 -12.76 -15.29
C TYR A 16 8.17 -13.30 -15.98
N LEU A 17 8.88 -14.18 -15.27
CA LEU A 17 10.10 -14.85 -15.71
C LEU A 17 9.84 -16.37 -15.82
N PRO A 18 9.43 -16.90 -16.98
CA PRO A 18 9.23 -18.34 -17.14
C PRO A 18 10.52 -19.12 -16.88
N ALA A 19 10.40 -20.34 -16.34
CA ALA A 19 11.55 -21.19 -15.98
C ALA A 19 12.54 -21.45 -17.13
N ALA A 20 12.10 -21.34 -18.39
CA ALA A 20 12.93 -21.47 -19.57
C ALA A 20 12.52 -20.44 -20.63
N GLY A 21 13.01 -19.21 -20.53
CA GLY A 21 12.78 -18.21 -21.57
C GLY A 21 13.13 -16.79 -21.15
N PRO A 22 13.07 -15.84 -22.09
CA PRO A 22 13.05 -14.43 -21.74
C PRO A 22 11.77 -14.09 -20.94
N PRO A 23 11.73 -12.95 -20.23
CA PRO A 23 10.51 -12.42 -19.65
C PRO A 23 9.35 -12.39 -20.65
N GLU A 24 8.14 -12.73 -20.20
CA GLU A 24 6.96 -12.77 -21.08
C GLU A 24 6.06 -11.54 -20.93
N VAL A 25 5.86 -11.08 -19.70
CA VAL A 25 4.93 -9.99 -19.38
C VAL A 25 5.53 -9.12 -18.29
N ALA A 26 5.43 -7.81 -18.45
CA ALA A 26 5.73 -6.84 -17.43
C ALA A 26 4.53 -5.92 -17.19
N TYR A 27 4.34 -5.51 -15.94
CA TYR A 27 3.27 -4.61 -15.52
C TYR A 27 3.80 -3.65 -14.47
N ALA A 28 3.39 -2.38 -14.55
CA ALA A 28 3.80 -1.35 -13.61
C ALA A 28 2.66 -0.38 -13.33
N GLU A 29 2.12 -0.37 -12.11
CA GLU A 29 0.99 0.49 -11.70
C GLU A 29 1.00 0.86 -10.22
N LEU A 30 0.13 1.83 -9.89
CA LEU A 30 -0.22 2.15 -8.51
C LEU A 30 -0.98 0.96 -7.91
N ASN A 31 -0.46 0.39 -6.82
CA ASN A 31 -1.14 -0.66 -6.09
C ASN A 31 -2.01 -0.09 -4.95
N CYS A 32 -1.42 0.77 -4.11
CA CYS A 32 -2.07 1.30 -2.92
C CYS A 32 -1.59 2.72 -2.56
N SER A 33 -2.17 3.26 -1.49
CA SER A 33 -1.79 4.52 -0.85
C SER A 33 -1.14 4.28 0.52
N GLY A 34 -0.57 5.32 1.11
CA GLY A 34 -0.01 5.26 2.46
C GLY A 34 0.33 6.64 3.02
N ALA A 35 0.99 6.65 4.18
CA ALA A 35 1.45 7.87 4.84
C ALA A 35 2.84 7.67 5.44
N LEU A 36 3.74 8.64 5.24
CA LEU A 36 5.04 8.68 5.91
C LEU A 36 4.80 8.91 7.42
N VAL A 37 5.23 7.97 8.26
CA VAL A 37 5.11 8.03 9.73
C VAL A 37 6.48 8.04 10.43
N SER A 38 7.55 7.79 9.68
CA SER A 38 8.93 8.09 10.03
C SER A 38 9.74 8.30 8.75
N GLU A 39 10.99 8.75 8.83
CA GLU A 39 11.81 9.13 7.66
C GLU A 39 11.90 8.03 6.58
N GLN A 40 11.82 6.76 6.97
CA GLN A 40 11.83 5.62 6.04
C GLN A 40 10.58 4.74 6.09
N VAL A 41 9.57 5.09 6.90
CA VAL A 41 8.41 4.22 7.12
C VAL A 41 7.16 4.84 6.51
N VAL A 42 6.60 4.16 5.51
CA VAL A 42 5.28 4.48 4.97
C VAL A 42 4.27 3.47 5.50
N LEU A 43 3.36 3.94 6.34
CA LEU A 43 2.22 3.19 6.84
C LEU A 43 1.21 2.95 5.72
N THR A 44 0.75 1.72 5.56
CA THR A 44 -0.26 1.32 4.57
C THR A 44 -1.12 0.17 5.14
N ALA A 45 -1.97 -0.46 4.33
CA ALA A 45 -2.75 -1.61 4.74
C ALA A 45 -1.91 -2.90 4.60
N SER A 46 -2.14 -3.87 5.49
CA SER A 46 -1.46 -5.18 5.41
C SER A 46 -1.81 -5.92 4.13
N HIS A 47 -3.04 -5.79 3.62
CA HIS A 47 -3.38 -6.43 2.36
C HIS A 47 -2.50 -5.92 1.22
N CYS A 48 -2.12 -4.63 1.20
CA CYS A 48 -1.21 -4.08 0.19
C CYS A 48 0.20 -4.70 0.24
N THR A 49 0.66 -5.18 1.40
CA THR A 49 1.99 -5.80 1.55
C THR A 49 1.96 -7.32 1.46
N ALA A 50 0.82 -7.93 1.78
CA ALA A 50 0.66 -9.38 1.94
C ALA A 50 0.26 -10.14 0.66
N PHE A 51 -0.04 -9.44 -0.44
CA PHE A 51 -0.59 -10.08 -1.64
C PHE A 51 0.44 -10.98 -2.35
N ASN A 52 0.25 -12.28 -2.17
CA ASN A 52 0.88 -13.35 -2.93
C ASN A 52 0.22 -13.48 -4.32
N TYR A 53 0.48 -12.52 -5.23
CA TYR A 53 -0.03 -12.57 -6.61
C TYR A 53 0.28 -13.91 -7.30
N THR A 54 1.33 -14.60 -6.91
CA THR A 54 1.97 -15.64 -7.73
C THR A 54 1.35 -17.02 -7.70
N GLU A 55 0.43 -17.31 -6.77
CA GLU A 55 -0.41 -18.51 -6.86
C GLU A 55 -1.81 -18.28 -7.40
N ASP A 56 -2.39 -17.06 -7.33
CA ASP A 56 -3.69 -16.79 -7.94
C ASP A 56 -3.61 -16.69 -9.48
N VAL A 57 -2.44 -16.31 -10.01
CA VAL A 57 -2.14 -16.44 -11.45
C VAL A 57 -1.36 -17.71 -11.83
N GLY A 58 -0.81 -18.45 -10.85
CA GLY A 58 -0.13 -19.74 -11.10
C GLY A 58 1.19 -19.63 -11.87
N ILE A 59 2.03 -18.65 -11.51
CA ILE A 59 3.17 -18.24 -12.31
C ILE A 59 4.50 -18.51 -11.56
N GLU A 60 5.31 -19.44 -12.07
CA GLU A 60 6.63 -19.78 -11.53
C GLU A 60 7.70 -18.80 -12.07
N GLY A 61 8.38 -18.08 -11.18
CA GLY A 61 9.46 -17.15 -11.50
C GLY A 61 8.97 -15.72 -11.81
N TYR A 62 9.35 -14.76 -10.97
CA TYR A 62 9.07 -13.34 -11.22
C TYR A 62 10.07 -12.43 -10.50
N SER A 63 10.22 -11.22 -11.03
CA SER A 63 10.93 -10.13 -10.39
C SER A 63 9.92 -9.07 -9.97
N SER A 64 10.04 -8.53 -8.76
CA SER A 64 9.25 -7.39 -8.31
C SER A 64 10.13 -6.31 -7.69
N ARG A 65 9.71 -5.07 -7.88
CA ARG A 65 10.33 -3.88 -7.29
C ARG A 65 9.23 -2.89 -6.89
N VAL A 66 9.53 -2.09 -5.87
CA VAL A 66 8.58 -1.21 -5.21
C VAL A 66 9.09 0.23 -5.20
N TRP A 67 8.20 1.18 -5.46
CA TRP A 67 8.47 2.61 -5.34
C TRP A 67 7.35 3.35 -4.63
N VAL A 68 7.73 4.47 -4.03
CA VAL A 68 6.82 5.40 -3.38
C VAL A 68 7.01 6.79 -3.96
N THR A 69 5.90 7.51 -4.16
CA THR A 69 5.91 8.93 -4.51
C THR A 69 5.07 9.74 -3.53
N PHE A 70 5.50 10.98 -3.28
CA PHE A 70 4.76 11.97 -2.48
C PHE A 70 4.18 13.09 -3.36
N ASP A 71 4.44 13.05 -4.67
CA ASP A 71 4.01 14.07 -5.61
C ASP A 71 2.52 14.06 -5.83
N VAL A 72 1.94 15.24 -6.03
CA VAL A 72 0.49 15.40 -6.16
C VAL A 72 -0.04 14.77 -7.47
N THR A 73 0.78 14.74 -8.52
CA THR A 73 0.37 14.35 -9.88
C THR A 73 1.23 13.20 -10.39
N ALA A 74 1.16 12.02 -9.78
CA ALA A 74 2.01 10.89 -10.16
C ALA A 74 1.24 9.77 -10.84
N THR A 75 1.07 9.78 -12.15
CA THR A 75 0.25 8.75 -12.80
C THR A 75 0.99 7.41 -12.96
N ALA A 76 0.24 6.34 -13.22
CA ALA A 76 0.84 5.06 -13.62
C ALA A 76 1.68 5.20 -14.92
N ASN A 77 1.28 6.09 -15.84
CA ASN A 77 2.08 6.40 -17.03
C ASN A 77 3.42 7.07 -16.67
N ASP A 78 3.41 8.02 -15.74
CA ASP A 78 4.66 8.65 -15.27
C ASP A 78 5.61 7.63 -14.65
N PHE A 79 5.06 6.68 -13.89
CA PHE A 79 5.83 5.59 -13.30
C PHE A 79 6.46 4.68 -14.36
N ARG A 80 5.69 4.22 -15.36
CA ARG A 80 6.22 3.41 -16.48
C ARG A 80 7.32 4.15 -17.25
N CYS A 81 7.13 5.45 -17.47
CA CYS A 81 8.12 6.31 -18.08
C CYS A 81 9.39 6.45 -17.23
N PHE A 82 9.25 6.62 -15.92
CA PHE A 82 10.37 6.62 -14.99
C PHE A 82 11.17 5.30 -15.06
N LEU A 83 10.49 4.14 -15.06
CA LEU A 83 11.17 2.84 -15.14
C LEU A 83 12.01 2.70 -16.42
N ALA A 84 11.44 3.10 -17.56
CA ALA A 84 12.12 3.05 -18.85
C ALA A 84 13.35 3.97 -18.89
N GLU A 85 13.25 5.17 -18.31
CA GLU A 85 14.35 6.16 -18.27
C GLU A 85 15.45 5.79 -17.27
N ALA A 86 15.05 5.23 -16.12
CA ALA A 86 15.97 4.78 -15.08
C ALA A 86 16.71 3.49 -15.47
N GLY A 87 16.35 2.86 -16.59
CA GLY A 87 16.93 1.59 -17.03
C GLY A 87 16.67 0.47 -16.04
N VAL A 88 15.48 0.45 -15.43
CA VAL A 88 15.08 -0.64 -14.55
C VAL A 88 15.05 -1.94 -15.34
N GLU A 89 15.66 -2.98 -14.78
CA GLU A 89 15.74 -4.31 -15.37
C GLU A 89 14.36 -4.80 -15.83
N TYR A 90 14.28 -5.29 -17.07
CA TYR A 90 13.07 -5.78 -17.74
C TYR A 90 12.00 -4.71 -18.06
N ALA A 91 12.24 -3.43 -17.80
CA ALA A 91 11.29 -2.39 -18.20
C ALA A 91 11.08 -2.34 -19.72
N GLU A 92 12.00 -2.88 -20.52
CA GLU A 92 11.86 -3.04 -21.98
C GLU A 92 10.71 -3.98 -22.39
N TYR A 93 10.19 -4.80 -21.48
CA TYR A 93 9.04 -5.69 -21.71
C TYR A 93 7.69 -5.01 -21.44
N LEU A 94 7.68 -3.75 -21.00
CA LEU A 94 6.46 -2.93 -20.95
C LEU A 94 6.06 -2.53 -22.37
N VAL A 95 5.02 -3.19 -22.90
CA VAL A 95 4.55 -3.02 -24.28
C VAL A 95 3.07 -2.64 -24.34
N GLY A 96 2.62 -2.14 -25.50
CA GLY A 96 1.22 -1.80 -25.72
C GLY A 96 0.72 -0.71 -24.77
N GLU A 97 -0.40 -0.98 -24.08
CA GLU A 97 -0.99 -0.03 -23.12
C GLU A 97 -0.20 0.12 -21.81
N TYR A 98 0.75 -0.79 -21.55
CA TYR A 98 1.63 -0.76 -20.38
C TYR A 98 2.97 -0.08 -20.66
N ALA A 99 3.27 0.24 -21.93
CA ALA A 99 4.45 1.01 -22.29
C ALA A 99 4.35 2.46 -21.76
N CYS A 100 5.50 3.10 -21.59
CA CYS A 100 5.55 4.55 -21.40
C CYS A 100 4.96 5.26 -22.63
N ASP A 101 4.00 6.15 -22.41
CA ASP A 101 3.54 7.13 -23.39
C ASP A 101 4.06 8.53 -23.01
N PRO A 102 5.13 9.04 -23.66
CA PRO A 102 5.68 10.35 -23.38
C PRO A 102 4.67 11.50 -23.53
N ALA A 103 3.64 11.33 -24.39
CA ALA A 103 2.63 12.35 -24.63
C ALA A 103 1.61 12.46 -23.48
N ARG A 104 1.53 11.46 -22.60
CA ARG A 104 0.63 11.41 -21.43
C ARG A 104 1.32 11.73 -20.11
N ARG A 105 2.59 12.16 -20.13
CA ARG A 105 3.30 12.54 -18.90
C ARG A 105 2.67 13.76 -18.25
N THR A 106 2.68 13.78 -16.91
CA THR A 106 2.32 14.99 -16.17
C THR A 106 3.46 16.00 -16.21
N VAL A 107 3.11 17.28 -16.07
CA VAL A 107 4.07 18.37 -15.85
C VAL A 107 3.76 18.95 -14.47
N PRO A 108 4.66 18.88 -13.48
CA PRO A 108 6.04 18.35 -13.49
C PRO A 108 6.15 16.81 -13.46
N GLN A 109 7.34 16.27 -13.77
CA GLN A 109 7.65 14.84 -13.61
C GLN A 109 7.71 14.46 -12.11
N PRO A 110 6.99 13.42 -11.67
CA PRO A 110 7.04 12.93 -10.30
C PRO A 110 8.39 12.30 -9.94
N GLN A 111 8.70 12.33 -8.65
CA GLN A 111 9.78 11.59 -8.03
C GLN A 111 9.27 10.26 -7.48
N PHE A 112 9.96 9.18 -7.83
CA PHE A 112 9.72 7.84 -7.31
C PHE A 112 10.94 7.41 -6.50
N ARG A 113 10.70 7.03 -5.24
CA ARG A 113 11.72 6.60 -4.28
C ARG A 113 11.65 5.09 -4.13
N PRO A 114 12.76 4.36 -4.29
CA PRO A 114 12.75 2.90 -4.16
C PRO A 114 12.48 2.49 -2.71
N ALA A 115 11.83 1.35 -2.55
CA ALA A 115 11.57 0.75 -1.24
C ALA A 115 12.00 -0.72 -1.21
N ALA A 116 12.36 -1.17 -0.01
CA ALA A 116 12.84 -2.51 0.23
C ALA A 116 11.71 -3.54 0.10
N VAL A 117 12.01 -4.61 -0.63
CA VAL A 117 11.19 -5.81 -0.72
C VAL A 117 11.66 -6.78 0.36
N THR A 118 10.81 -7.10 1.33
CA THR A 118 11.22 -7.77 2.59
C THR A 118 10.80 -9.23 2.71
N GLY A 119 9.82 -9.71 1.91
CA GLY A 119 9.45 -11.12 1.88
C GLY A 119 10.00 -11.82 0.63
N ARG A 120 10.94 -12.74 0.81
CA ARG A 120 11.48 -13.61 -0.24
C ARG A 120 11.40 -15.08 0.15
N LYS A 121 11.21 -15.94 -0.85
CA LYS A 121 11.31 -17.39 -0.73
C LYS A 121 12.15 -17.92 -1.88
N ASP A 122 13.26 -18.59 -1.58
CA ASP A 122 14.16 -19.13 -2.59
C ASP A 122 14.63 -18.05 -3.59
N GLY A 123 14.85 -16.83 -3.10
CA GLY A 123 15.22 -15.64 -3.89
C GLY A 123 14.07 -14.91 -4.58
N VAL A 124 12.86 -15.47 -4.57
CA VAL A 124 11.66 -14.91 -5.23
C VAL A 124 10.85 -14.06 -4.26
N ALA A 125 10.48 -12.83 -4.66
CA ALA A 125 9.85 -11.84 -3.80
C ALA A 125 8.35 -12.10 -3.54
N VAL A 126 7.99 -12.75 -2.44
CA VAL A 126 6.60 -13.12 -2.10
C VAL A 126 5.83 -12.08 -1.29
N ALA A 127 6.50 -11.07 -0.74
CA ALA A 127 5.85 -9.92 -0.10
C ALA A 127 6.59 -8.63 -0.47
N HIS A 128 5.83 -7.56 -0.66
CA HIS A 128 6.35 -6.28 -1.18
C HIS A 128 6.58 -5.23 -0.07
N GLY A 129 6.36 -5.62 1.18
CA GLY A 129 6.56 -4.82 2.38
C GLY A 129 6.45 -5.68 3.64
N LEU A 130 6.27 -5.03 4.78
CA LEU A 130 6.10 -5.68 6.07
C LEU A 130 4.63 -5.80 6.42
N THR A 131 4.17 -7.01 6.66
CA THR A 131 2.78 -7.30 7.02
C THR A 131 2.65 -7.48 8.52
N HIS A 132 1.58 -6.93 9.13
CA HIS A 132 1.34 -7.09 10.56
C HIS A 132 1.14 -8.59 10.91
N PRO A 133 1.85 -9.14 11.92
CA PRO A 133 1.79 -10.56 12.28
C PRO A 133 0.38 -11.12 12.53
N GLY A 134 -0.49 -10.33 13.17
CA GLY A 134 -1.88 -10.69 13.40
C GLY A 134 -2.80 -10.65 12.16
N TYR A 135 -2.40 -10.01 11.05
CA TYR A 135 -3.20 -9.98 9.81
C TYR A 135 -3.25 -11.35 9.16
N LEU A 136 -2.11 -12.02 9.24
CA LEU A 136 -1.76 -13.28 8.64
C LEU A 136 -1.86 -14.37 9.70
N ARG A 137 -2.84 -15.26 9.59
CA ARG A 137 -2.98 -16.36 10.57
C ARG A 137 -2.10 -17.56 10.20
N PRO A 138 -1.87 -18.49 11.15
CA PRO A 138 -1.06 -19.70 10.95
C PRO A 138 -1.52 -20.64 9.82
N ASP A 139 -2.68 -20.36 9.20
CA ASP A 139 -3.19 -21.02 8.00
C ASP A 139 -2.68 -20.38 6.69
N LEU A 140 -1.74 -19.43 6.79
CA LEU A 140 -0.77 -19.23 5.72
C LEU A 140 -0.12 -20.55 5.39
N ARG A 141 -0.37 -21.00 4.19
CA ARG A 141 0.18 -22.27 3.74
C ARG A 141 1.70 -22.11 3.72
N ARG A 142 2.44 -23.16 4.08
CA ARG A 142 3.92 -23.20 3.99
C ARG A 142 4.46 -22.90 2.58
N ASP A 143 3.59 -22.90 1.58
CA ASP A 143 3.90 -22.49 0.22
C ASP A 143 4.01 -20.96 0.03
N GLY A 144 3.50 -20.14 0.96
CA GLY A 144 3.53 -18.68 0.90
C GLY A 144 2.14 -18.05 0.70
N ARG A 145 1.08 -18.84 0.55
CA ARG A 145 -0.28 -18.31 0.34
C ARG A 145 -0.93 -17.78 1.61
N ALA A 146 -1.35 -16.52 1.56
CA ALA A 146 -2.19 -15.91 2.59
C ALA A 146 -3.65 -16.36 2.43
N THR A 147 -4.18 -17.06 3.45
CA THR A 147 -5.62 -17.11 3.64
C THR A 147 -5.98 -16.05 4.66
N ARG A 148 -6.99 -15.25 4.36
CA ARG A 148 -7.42 -14.18 5.26
C ARG A 148 -7.84 -14.80 6.59
N ALA A 149 -7.14 -14.42 7.66
CA ALA A 149 -7.33 -14.94 9.02
C ALA A 149 -8.81 -15.05 9.40
N ILE A 150 -9.57 -14.00 9.10
CA ILE A 150 -11.01 -13.94 9.30
C ILE A 150 -11.58 -13.24 8.07
N GLN A 151 -12.66 -13.77 7.48
CA GLN A 151 -13.35 -13.11 6.37
C GLN A 151 -13.89 -11.71 6.72
N ASN A 152 -13.84 -11.34 8.00
CA ASN A 152 -14.21 -10.01 8.47
C ASN A 152 -12.95 -9.13 8.66
N LEU A 153 -12.82 -8.04 7.89
CA LEU A 153 -11.74 -7.03 8.05
C LEU A 153 -11.82 -6.35 9.41
N GLN A 154 -13.00 -6.35 10.03
CA GLN A 154 -13.22 -5.84 11.37
C GLN A 154 -12.64 -6.75 12.48
N LEU A 155 -11.85 -7.78 12.15
CA LEU A 155 -11.23 -8.64 13.17
C LEU A 155 -9.74 -8.92 12.94
N ALA A 156 -9.19 -8.58 11.77
CA ALA A 156 -7.75 -8.71 11.50
C ALA A 156 -7.10 -7.31 11.50
N PRO A 157 -5.88 -7.16 12.04
CA PRO A 157 -5.12 -5.90 12.00
C PRO A 157 -4.61 -5.62 10.59
N ASP A 158 -5.41 -4.92 9.79
CA ASP A 158 -5.06 -4.58 8.41
C ASP A 158 -4.13 -3.37 8.31
N VAL A 159 -2.93 -3.53 8.85
CA VAL A 159 -1.88 -2.50 8.91
C VAL A 159 -0.59 -3.07 8.39
N GLY A 160 0.04 -2.43 7.42
CA GLY A 160 1.31 -2.83 6.83
C GLY A 160 2.27 -1.66 6.80
N ALA A 161 3.51 -1.92 6.45
CA ALA A 161 4.53 -0.89 6.29
C ALA A 161 5.40 -1.15 5.06
N ILE A 162 5.74 -0.08 4.35
CA ILE A 162 6.78 -0.05 3.33
C ILE A 162 8.00 0.66 3.91
N LEU A 163 9.19 0.05 3.73
CA LEU A 163 10.46 0.65 4.14
C LEU A 163 11.18 1.25 2.94
N LEU A 164 11.35 2.57 2.94
CA LEU A 164 12.09 3.28 1.90
C LEU A 164 13.59 2.98 2.02
N GLU A 165 14.28 2.77 0.89
CA GLU A 165 15.72 2.49 0.91
C GLU A 165 16.54 3.69 1.40
N GLN A 166 16.00 4.91 1.26
CA GLN A 166 16.63 6.15 1.71
C GLN A 166 15.65 7.00 2.53
N PRO A 167 16.13 7.72 3.56
CA PRO A 167 15.29 8.61 4.35
C PRO A 167 14.73 9.78 3.53
N VAL A 168 13.47 10.13 3.84
CA VAL A 168 12.77 11.31 3.33
C VAL A 168 12.90 12.42 4.37
N LEU A 169 13.79 13.38 4.10
CA LEU A 169 14.07 14.49 5.02
C LEU A 169 13.35 15.79 4.66
N ASP A 170 12.78 15.85 3.46
CA ASP A 170 12.08 17.01 2.90
C ASP A 170 10.55 16.95 3.09
N VAL A 171 10.05 15.91 3.76
CA VAL A 171 8.63 15.72 4.09
C VAL A 171 8.52 15.35 5.57
N GLU A 172 7.78 16.15 6.33
CA GLU A 172 7.54 15.89 7.74
C GLU A 172 6.63 14.67 7.93
N PRO A 173 7.04 13.63 8.68
CA PRO A 173 6.19 12.49 8.97
C PRO A 173 4.92 12.86 9.74
N LEU A 174 3.82 12.17 9.46
CA LEU A 174 2.55 12.38 10.14
C LEU A 174 2.52 11.69 11.51
N PRO A 175 2.04 12.37 12.56
CA PRO A 175 1.74 11.70 13.82
C PRO A 175 0.56 10.75 13.65
N MET A 176 0.57 9.72 14.48
CA MET A 176 -0.53 8.75 14.62
C MET A 176 -1.15 8.92 16.01
N ARG A 177 -2.47 8.68 16.12
CA ARG A 177 -3.17 8.66 17.41
C ARG A 177 -2.48 7.73 18.42
N ALA A 178 -2.49 8.14 19.68
CA ALA A 178 -1.97 7.35 20.79
C ALA A 178 -2.91 6.18 21.10
N VAL A 179 -2.39 5.13 21.75
CA VAL A 179 -3.18 3.93 22.08
C VAL A 179 -4.44 4.31 22.88
N GLY A 180 -5.61 3.89 22.39
CA GLY A 180 -6.92 4.14 23.00
C GLY A 180 -7.45 5.56 22.91
N GLU A 181 -6.77 6.46 22.18
CA GLU A 181 -7.17 7.87 22.09
C GLU A 181 -8.56 8.03 21.45
N LEU A 182 -8.92 7.23 20.45
CA LEU A 182 -10.22 7.38 19.77
C LEU A 182 -11.40 7.05 20.69
N ASP A 183 -11.22 6.15 21.66
CA ASP A 183 -12.29 5.83 22.63
C ASP A 183 -12.55 6.98 23.62
N ALA A 184 -11.58 7.89 23.78
CA ALA A 184 -11.70 9.05 24.65
C ALA A 184 -12.29 10.28 23.94
N ILE A 185 -12.44 10.27 22.62
CA ILE A 185 -12.97 11.40 21.85
C ILE A 185 -14.51 11.45 21.99
N PRO A 186 -15.09 12.46 22.65
CA PRO A 186 -16.53 12.60 22.73
C PRO A 186 -17.12 12.91 21.36
N GLY A 187 -18.24 12.27 21.02
CA GLY A 187 -18.95 12.55 19.77
C GLY A 187 -18.26 12.02 18.51
N LEU A 188 -17.35 11.04 18.63
CA LEU A 188 -16.68 10.43 17.48
C LEU A 188 -17.67 9.96 16.39
N VAL A 189 -18.81 9.38 16.79
CA VAL A 189 -19.92 9.15 15.85
C VAL A 189 -20.57 10.49 15.49
N GLY A 190 -20.55 10.82 14.20
CA GLY A 190 -20.99 12.12 13.69
C GLY A 190 -19.84 13.05 13.31
N THR A 191 -18.61 12.77 13.76
CA THR A 191 -17.41 13.53 13.38
C THR A 191 -17.14 13.38 11.87
N PRO A 192 -17.06 14.47 11.09
CA PRO A 192 -16.63 14.43 9.69
C PRO A 192 -15.19 13.93 9.57
N VAL A 193 -14.89 13.22 8.49
CA VAL A 193 -13.55 12.68 8.25
C VAL A 193 -13.11 12.89 6.81
N VAL A 194 -11.79 12.97 6.64
CA VAL A 194 -11.13 13.13 5.35
C VAL A 194 -10.17 11.97 5.15
N SER A 195 -10.21 11.37 3.97
CA SER A 195 -9.22 10.40 3.51
C SER A 195 -8.38 11.00 2.39
N VAL A 196 -7.09 10.67 2.35
CA VAL A 196 -6.18 11.19 1.32
C VAL A 196 -5.42 10.02 0.72
N GLY A 197 -5.46 9.89 -0.61
CA GLY A 197 -4.87 8.75 -1.30
C GLY A 197 -4.64 9.03 -2.78
N TYR A 198 -4.28 8.01 -3.52
CA TYR A 198 -3.95 8.05 -4.95
C TYR A 198 -4.89 7.19 -5.80
N GLY A 199 -5.90 6.59 -5.17
CA GLY A 199 -6.81 5.67 -5.85
C GLY A 199 -7.67 6.32 -6.91
N LEU A 200 -8.34 5.46 -7.69
CA LEU A 200 -9.27 5.82 -8.75
C LEU A 200 -10.23 6.92 -8.28
N ASN A 201 -10.25 8.03 -9.01
CA ASN A 201 -11.30 9.01 -8.86
C ASN A 201 -12.49 8.56 -9.71
N TRP A 202 -13.35 7.73 -9.13
CA TRP A 202 -14.63 7.41 -9.76
C TRP A 202 -15.58 8.59 -9.58
N GLU A 203 -15.38 9.65 -10.37
CA GLU A 203 -16.29 10.80 -10.38
C GLU A 203 -17.71 10.31 -10.62
N LYS A 204 -18.54 10.35 -9.57
CA LYS A 204 -20.01 10.24 -9.52
C LYS A 204 -20.70 9.80 -10.83
N GLN A 205 -20.33 8.65 -11.38
CA GLN A 205 -21.05 8.04 -12.50
C GLN A 205 -22.29 7.34 -11.93
N VAL A 206 -23.27 8.15 -11.52
CA VAL A 206 -24.54 7.67 -10.96
C VAL A 206 -25.43 7.05 -12.07
N ALA A 207 -25.01 7.13 -13.34
CA ALA A 207 -25.86 6.78 -14.49
C ALA A 207 -25.21 5.86 -15.53
N THR A 208 -23.95 5.45 -15.38
CA THR A 208 -23.31 4.52 -16.34
C THR A 208 -23.36 3.11 -15.78
N PRO A 209 -23.98 2.13 -16.48
CA PRO A 209 -23.93 0.74 -16.07
C PRO A 209 -22.47 0.26 -16.03
N PRO A 210 -22.06 -0.51 -14.99
CA PRO A 210 -20.76 -1.16 -15.02
C PRO A 210 -20.66 -2.06 -16.25
N THR A 211 -19.51 -2.03 -16.95
CA THR A 211 -19.31 -2.86 -18.13
C THR A 211 -19.26 -4.34 -17.72
N PRO A 212 -20.21 -5.19 -18.17
CA PRO A 212 -20.22 -6.59 -17.75
C PRO A 212 -18.98 -7.34 -18.27
N GLY A 213 -18.28 -8.05 -17.39
CA GLY A 213 -17.16 -8.92 -17.75
C GLY A 213 -15.78 -8.26 -17.82
N LEU A 214 -15.72 -6.93 -17.74
CA LEU A 214 -14.48 -6.22 -17.43
C LEU A 214 -14.45 -6.03 -15.92
N GLY A 215 -13.50 -6.69 -15.25
CA GLY A 215 -13.14 -6.29 -13.89
C GLY A 215 -12.80 -4.79 -13.85
N PRO A 216 -12.71 -4.17 -12.67
CA PRO A 216 -12.62 -2.72 -12.48
C PRO A 216 -11.35 -2.04 -13.01
N MET A 217 -10.56 -2.67 -13.89
CA MET A 217 -9.27 -2.18 -14.37
C MET A 217 -9.31 -1.37 -15.67
N THR A 218 -10.48 -1.14 -16.29
CA THR A 218 -10.51 -0.65 -17.68
C THR A 218 -10.87 0.80 -17.91
N ASP A 219 -10.96 1.64 -16.86
CA ASP A 219 -10.89 3.09 -17.05
C ASP A 219 -9.55 3.66 -16.55
N LEU A 220 -8.49 3.33 -17.29
CA LEU A 220 -7.17 3.94 -17.15
C LEU A 220 -7.17 5.44 -17.55
N GLY A 221 -8.30 5.99 -18.00
CA GLY A 221 -8.47 7.42 -18.34
C GLY A 221 -8.87 8.30 -17.15
N GLY A 222 -9.28 7.71 -16.01
CA GLY A 222 -9.92 8.39 -14.88
C GLY A 222 -9.02 8.95 -13.77
N GLY A 223 -7.75 9.29 -14.07
CA GLY A 223 -6.88 9.99 -13.10
C GLY A 223 -6.23 9.10 -12.03
N ASN A 224 -5.96 7.82 -12.32
CA ASN A 224 -5.14 6.97 -11.47
C ASN A 224 -3.79 7.60 -11.14
N GLY A 225 -3.42 7.61 -9.86
CA GLY A 225 -2.14 8.15 -9.40
C GLY A 225 -2.11 9.67 -9.19
N VAL A 226 -3.25 10.35 -9.24
CA VAL A 226 -3.34 11.73 -8.76
C VAL A 226 -3.74 11.73 -7.29
N LYS A 227 -2.93 12.39 -6.44
CA LYS A 227 -3.24 12.56 -5.02
C LYS A 227 -4.57 13.29 -4.88
N ARG A 228 -5.53 12.66 -4.23
CA ARG A 228 -6.88 13.19 -3.98
C ARG A 228 -7.16 13.31 -2.50
N VAL A 229 -7.97 14.30 -2.15
CA VAL A 229 -8.49 14.54 -0.80
C VAL A 229 -9.98 14.26 -0.86
N ALA A 230 -10.43 13.21 -0.19
CA ALA A 230 -11.80 12.72 -0.20
C ALA A 230 -12.50 13.06 1.11
N SER A 231 -13.55 13.88 1.05
CA SER A 231 -14.43 14.15 2.18
C SER A 231 -15.46 13.03 2.30
N VAL A 232 -15.11 11.97 3.01
CA VAL A 232 -15.86 10.68 3.03
C VAL A 232 -17.08 10.68 3.96
N GLY A 233 -17.50 11.86 4.43
CA GLY A 233 -18.64 12.05 5.34
C GLY A 233 -18.30 11.75 6.80
N PRO A 234 -19.30 11.77 7.70
CA PRO A 234 -19.07 11.51 9.12
C PRO A 234 -18.86 10.03 9.43
N VAL A 235 -18.16 9.74 10.53
CA VAL A 235 -18.13 8.41 11.14
C VAL A 235 -19.55 8.02 11.55
N THR A 236 -20.04 6.89 11.03
CA THR A 236 -21.37 6.37 11.38
C THR A 236 -21.31 5.23 12.38
N ASN A 237 -20.21 4.47 12.38
CA ASN A 237 -20.02 3.35 13.29
C ASN A 237 -18.57 3.33 13.78
N VAL A 238 -18.42 3.01 15.06
CA VAL A 238 -17.15 2.69 15.71
C VAL A 238 -17.25 1.26 16.19
N TYR A 239 -16.37 0.41 15.68
CA TYR A 239 -16.17 -0.96 16.14
C TYR A 239 -14.91 -1.04 16.99
N ALA A 240 -14.66 -2.21 17.59
CA ALA A 240 -13.48 -2.45 18.40
C ALA A 240 -12.19 -2.01 17.70
N ASN A 241 -12.02 -2.37 16.42
CA ASN A 241 -10.79 -2.11 15.67
C ASN A 241 -11.00 -1.26 14.39
N ALA A 242 -12.21 -0.73 14.16
CA ALA A 242 -12.51 -0.07 12.89
C ALA A 242 -13.38 1.17 13.06
N LEU A 243 -13.09 2.19 12.25
CA LEU A 243 -13.97 3.33 11.99
C LEU A 243 -14.65 3.13 10.65
N VAL A 244 -15.95 3.38 10.60
CA VAL A 244 -16.71 3.31 9.35
C VAL A 244 -17.37 4.65 9.08
N PRO A 245 -16.86 5.41 8.09
CA PRO A 245 -17.51 6.63 7.63
C PRO A 245 -18.63 6.34 6.63
N ARG A 246 -19.52 7.32 6.48
CA ARG A 246 -20.75 7.21 5.70
C ARG A 246 -20.51 6.86 4.24
N GLN A 247 -19.58 7.54 3.57
CA GLN A 247 -19.18 7.31 2.18
C GLN A 247 -20.38 7.19 1.24
N SER A 248 -21.28 8.16 1.23
CA SER A 248 -22.48 8.12 0.39
C SER A 248 -22.53 9.27 -0.61
N VAL A 249 -22.29 8.98 -1.89
CA VAL A 249 -22.42 9.96 -2.99
C VAL A 249 -23.81 10.61 -3.05
N GLN A 250 -24.87 9.87 -2.72
CA GLN A 250 -26.25 10.38 -2.65
C GLN A 250 -26.46 11.42 -1.53
N LYS A 251 -25.54 11.48 -0.56
CA LYS A 251 -25.54 12.42 0.57
C LYS A 251 -24.49 13.51 0.41
N GLY A 252 -23.81 13.54 -0.75
CA GLY A 252 -22.78 14.53 -1.06
C GLY A 252 -21.36 14.13 -0.64
N ASP A 253 -21.17 12.97 -0.02
CA ASP A 253 -19.83 12.50 0.36
C ASP A 253 -19.03 12.06 -0.87
N ASP A 254 -17.71 12.07 -0.72
CA ASP A 254 -16.79 11.34 -1.58
C ASP A 254 -16.72 9.87 -1.16
N THR A 255 -16.14 9.04 -2.02
CA THR A 255 -15.90 7.62 -1.78
C THR A 255 -14.44 7.29 -1.99
N VAL A 256 -13.98 6.22 -1.34
CA VAL A 256 -12.69 5.59 -1.66
C VAL A 256 -12.88 4.47 -2.68
N CYS A 257 -11.79 4.09 -3.36
CA CYS A 257 -11.79 3.14 -4.45
C CYS A 257 -10.45 2.39 -4.55
N PHE A 258 -10.29 1.54 -5.57
CA PHE A 258 -9.02 0.84 -5.83
C PHE A 258 -7.85 1.81 -5.91
N GLY A 259 -6.74 1.44 -5.29
CA GLY A 259 -5.55 2.29 -5.12
C GLY A 259 -5.59 3.19 -3.88
N ASP A 260 -6.75 3.41 -3.24
CA ASP A 260 -6.82 4.15 -1.97
C ASP A 260 -6.53 3.29 -0.75
N SER A 261 -6.50 1.97 -0.91
CA SER A 261 -6.13 1.05 0.15
C SER A 261 -4.87 1.52 0.86
N GLY A 262 -4.86 1.52 2.19
CA GLY A 262 -3.76 2.07 2.98
C GLY A 262 -3.78 3.60 3.20
N SER A 263 -4.68 4.35 2.56
CA SER A 263 -4.83 5.79 2.79
C SER A 263 -5.12 6.11 4.26
N PRO A 264 -4.51 7.18 4.83
CA PRO A 264 -4.83 7.64 6.17
C PRO A 264 -6.21 8.29 6.25
N LEU A 265 -6.89 8.08 7.38
CA LEU A 265 -8.09 8.81 7.79
C LEU A 265 -7.73 9.90 8.80
N PHE A 266 -8.22 11.11 8.55
CA PHE A 266 -8.10 12.27 9.43
C PHE A 266 -9.47 12.66 9.98
N LEU A 267 -9.54 13.05 11.25
CA LEU A 267 -10.74 13.60 11.85
C LEU A 267 -10.84 15.10 11.58
N GLU A 268 -12.06 15.58 11.35
CA GLU A 268 -12.37 17.00 11.39
C GLU A 268 -12.96 17.36 12.76
N LEU A 269 -12.14 17.95 13.62
CA LEU A 269 -12.52 18.38 14.97
C LEU A 269 -12.55 19.91 15.00
N ASP A 270 -13.57 20.48 15.64
CA ASP A 270 -13.76 21.94 15.76
C ASP A 270 -13.68 22.71 14.43
N GLY A 271 -14.12 22.07 13.33
CA GLY A 271 -14.14 22.64 11.98
C GLY A 271 -12.77 22.64 11.28
N ALA A 272 -11.78 21.91 11.80
CA ALA A 272 -10.47 21.76 11.20
C ALA A 272 -10.07 20.29 11.07
N VAL A 273 -9.44 19.92 9.95
CA VAL A 273 -8.87 18.59 9.76
C VAL A 273 -7.58 18.49 10.56
N GLU A 274 -7.54 17.61 11.55
CA GLU A 274 -6.33 17.38 12.33
C GLU A 274 -5.34 16.51 11.52
N PRO A 275 -4.05 16.89 11.42
CA PRO A 275 -3.05 16.14 10.67
C PRO A 275 -2.54 14.93 11.49
N VAL A 276 -3.45 14.18 12.12
CA VAL A 276 -3.15 12.99 12.94
C VAL A 276 -3.88 11.80 12.36
N ILE A 277 -3.12 10.78 11.97
CA ILE A 277 -3.68 9.55 11.39
C ILE A 277 -4.53 8.86 12.46
N SER A 278 -5.79 8.61 12.13
CA SER A 278 -6.77 7.95 13.01
C SER A 278 -7.09 6.53 12.56
N GLY A 279 -6.88 6.24 11.28
CA GLY A 279 -6.98 4.88 10.76
C GLY A 279 -6.39 4.74 9.37
N VAL A 280 -6.30 3.51 8.91
CA VAL A 280 -5.77 3.11 7.60
C VAL A 280 -6.88 2.44 6.81
N LEU A 281 -7.11 2.85 5.55
CA LEU A 281 -8.17 2.25 4.74
C LEU A 281 -7.90 0.75 4.52
N SER A 282 -8.79 -0.08 5.06
CA SER A 282 -8.70 -1.54 4.98
C SER A 282 -9.47 -2.10 3.78
N GLY A 283 -10.52 -1.40 3.31
CA GLY A 283 -11.26 -1.69 2.07
C GLY A 283 -12.05 -3.01 2.12
N ALA A 284 -13.39 -2.96 2.12
CA ALA A 284 -14.21 -4.16 2.28
C ALA A 284 -15.15 -4.46 1.11
N THR A 285 -15.25 -3.56 0.14
CA THR A 285 -16.36 -3.59 -0.79
C THR A 285 -15.97 -3.49 -2.25
N LEU A 286 -16.74 -4.20 -3.06
CA LEU A 286 -16.57 -4.25 -4.49
C LEU A 286 -17.19 -2.98 -5.11
N TRP A 287 -16.48 -2.40 -6.08
CA TRP A 287 -17.00 -1.43 -7.05
C TRP A 287 -17.10 0.05 -6.66
N CYS A 288 -16.44 0.52 -5.60
CA CYS A 288 -16.23 1.96 -5.35
C CYS A 288 -17.51 2.84 -5.23
N GLN A 289 -18.68 2.23 -5.02
CA GLN A 289 -19.99 2.88 -5.07
C GLN A 289 -20.62 3.01 -3.68
N GLY A 290 -19.93 3.70 -2.78
CA GLY A 290 -20.54 4.25 -1.57
C GLY A 290 -20.78 3.24 -0.46
N SER A 291 -19.73 2.52 -0.13
CA SER A 291 -19.82 1.17 0.35
C SER A 291 -19.37 0.98 1.81
N ARG A 292 -19.29 2.10 2.56
CA ARG A 292 -18.95 2.12 3.99
C ARG A 292 -17.68 1.32 4.28
N ASP A 293 -16.66 1.49 3.44
CA ASP A 293 -15.37 0.84 3.63
C ASP A 293 -14.78 1.20 4.99
N PRO A 294 -14.32 0.19 5.76
CA PRO A 294 -13.77 0.40 7.07
C PRO A 294 -12.33 0.90 7.00
N TYR A 295 -11.99 1.72 7.98
CA TYR A 295 -10.62 2.09 8.30
C TYR A 295 -10.21 1.34 9.56
N TYR A 296 -9.12 0.59 9.49
CA TYR A 296 -8.56 -0.04 10.67
C TYR A 296 -7.97 1.04 11.59
N ARG A 297 -8.34 1.01 12.86
CA ARG A 297 -7.95 2.01 13.86
C ARG A 297 -6.45 1.90 14.18
N ILE A 298 -5.71 3.00 14.02
CA ILE A 298 -4.27 3.03 14.33
C ILE A 298 -3.99 3.14 15.84
N ASP A 299 -5.00 3.53 16.63
CA ASP A 299 -4.91 3.64 18.09
C ASP A 299 -5.05 2.30 18.82
N GLN A 300 -5.15 1.19 18.09
CA GLN A 300 -5.12 -0.15 18.68
C GLN A 300 -3.69 -0.47 19.12
N ARG A 301 -3.56 -1.14 20.27
CA ARG A 301 -2.25 -1.49 20.83
C ARG A 301 -1.45 -2.34 19.85
N GLU A 302 -2.09 -3.34 19.24
CA GLU A 302 -1.47 -4.27 18.30
C GLU A 302 -0.91 -3.52 17.08
N ALA A 303 -1.67 -2.55 16.57
CA ALA A 303 -1.26 -1.68 15.47
C ALA A 303 -0.02 -0.86 15.84
N ARG A 304 -0.05 -0.23 17.02
CA ARG A 304 1.04 0.60 17.52
C ARG A 304 2.30 -0.21 17.77
N ASP A 305 2.18 -1.35 18.46
CA ASP A 305 3.31 -2.23 18.75
C ASP A 305 4.01 -2.67 17.44
N PHE A 306 3.24 -3.00 16.39
CA PHE A 306 3.79 -3.32 15.07
C PHE A 306 4.51 -2.13 14.43
N VAL A 307 3.83 -0.98 14.29
CA VAL A 307 4.40 0.18 13.58
C VAL A 307 5.62 0.74 14.33
N ASP A 308 5.56 0.81 15.65
CA ASP A 308 6.68 1.29 16.48
C ASP A 308 7.89 0.35 16.35
N CYS A 309 7.68 -0.98 16.33
CA CYS A 309 8.74 -1.95 16.05
C CYS A 309 9.43 -1.68 14.71
N VAL A 310 8.65 -1.41 13.65
CA VAL A 310 9.16 -1.11 12.31
C VAL A 310 9.93 0.22 12.30
N ILE A 311 9.42 1.26 12.94
CA ILE A 311 10.09 2.57 13.05
C ILE A 311 11.45 2.45 13.75
N GLU A 312 11.52 1.69 14.84
CA GLU A 312 12.77 1.44 15.57
C GLU A 312 13.83 0.73 14.71
N ARG A 313 13.41 -0.01 13.68
CA ARG A 313 14.26 -0.83 12.80
C ARG A 313 14.32 -0.32 11.38
N GLN A 314 13.84 0.88 11.10
CA GLN A 314 13.64 1.38 9.74
C GLN A 314 14.93 1.46 8.89
N HIS A 315 16.10 1.45 9.54
CA HIS A 315 17.41 1.48 8.89
C HIS A 315 17.95 0.09 8.51
N ASP A 316 17.25 -0.99 8.87
CA ASP A 316 17.60 -2.37 8.52
C ASP A 316 16.33 -3.16 8.20
N ALA A 317 15.96 -3.16 6.92
CA ALA A 317 14.75 -3.83 6.45
C ALA A 317 14.75 -5.35 6.73
N GLY A 318 15.93 -5.99 6.73
CA GLY A 318 16.05 -7.41 7.06
C GLY A 318 15.74 -7.68 8.54
N THR A 319 16.25 -6.83 9.44
CA THR A 319 15.94 -6.92 10.87
C THR A 319 14.49 -6.55 11.15
N ALA A 320 13.94 -5.51 10.51
CA ALA A 320 12.53 -5.16 10.62
C ALA A 320 11.62 -6.32 10.18
N CYS A 321 11.95 -7.00 9.09
CA CYS A 321 11.26 -8.21 8.66
C CYS A 321 11.30 -9.29 9.75
N ARG A 322 12.51 -9.69 10.19
CA ARG A 322 12.69 -10.79 11.14
C ARG A 322 12.02 -10.56 12.49
N GLU A 323 11.95 -9.31 12.94
CA GLU A 323 11.53 -8.99 14.31
C GLU A 323 10.10 -8.46 14.42
N CYS A 324 9.58 -7.81 13.37
CA CYS A 324 8.29 -7.11 13.47
C CYS A 324 7.16 -7.76 12.65
N SER A 325 7.48 -8.54 11.62
CA SER A 325 6.51 -8.83 10.56
C SER A 325 6.09 -10.29 10.47
N ALA A 326 4.97 -10.53 9.80
CA ALA A 326 4.43 -11.87 9.60
C ALA A 326 5.38 -12.76 8.79
N GLU A 327 6.12 -12.16 7.86
CA GLU A 327 7.11 -12.80 6.99
C GLU A 327 8.15 -13.60 7.80
N ALA A 328 8.53 -13.13 8.99
CA ALA A 328 9.45 -13.84 9.89
C ALA A 328 8.91 -15.20 10.33
N THR A 329 7.64 -15.24 10.71
CA THR A 329 6.97 -16.47 11.18
C THR A 329 6.85 -17.53 10.07
N LEU A 330 6.96 -17.08 8.82
CA LEU A 330 6.87 -17.88 7.61
C LEU A 330 8.25 -18.25 7.05
N GLY A 331 9.33 -17.74 7.63
CA GLY A 331 10.69 -17.94 7.13
C GLY A 331 10.97 -17.20 5.82
N LEU A 332 10.26 -16.10 5.56
CA LEU A 332 10.36 -15.32 4.31
C LEU A 332 11.32 -14.14 4.40
N CYS A 333 11.92 -13.89 5.56
CA CYS A 333 12.88 -12.80 5.74
C CYS A 333 14.31 -13.20 5.33
N GLU A 334 14.45 -14.02 4.28
CA GLU A 334 15.76 -14.40 3.75
C GLU A 334 16.53 -13.14 3.29
N PRO A 335 17.82 -13.00 3.65
CA PRO A 335 18.61 -11.86 3.20
C PRO A 335 18.69 -11.84 1.68
N ASP A 336 18.56 -10.66 1.08
CA ASP A 336 18.73 -10.48 -0.36
C ASP A 336 20.19 -10.81 -0.74
N PRO A 337 20.44 -11.85 -1.54
CA PRO A 337 21.80 -12.23 -1.91
C PRO A 337 22.53 -11.16 -2.73
N ALA A 338 21.81 -10.19 -3.32
CA ALA A 338 22.40 -9.05 -4.04
C ALA A 338 22.88 -7.92 -3.11
N VAL A 339 22.37 -7.84 -1.88
CA VAL A 339 22.71 -6.80 -0.91
C VAL A 339 23.71 -7.31 0.14
N ASP A 340 23.71 -8.62 0.42
CA ASP A 340 24.58 -9.21 1.43
C ASP A 340 25.24 -10.50 0.88
N PRO A 341 26.36 -10.40 0.15
CA PRO A 341 27.09 -11.58 -0.29
C PRO A 341 27.60 -12.29 0.96
N ALA A 342 26.95 -13.38 1.34
CA ALA A 342 27.35 -14.21 2.47
C ALA A 342 28.87 -14.41 2.42
N PRO A 343 29.61 -14.17 3.52
CA PRO A 343 31.06 -14.32 3.52
C PRO A 343 31.37 -15.74 3.05
N ALA A 344 32.06 -15.84 1.92
CA ALA A 344 32.41 -17.09 1.29
C ALA A 344 32.94 -18.03 2.37
N ARG A 345 32.20 -19.11 2.65
CA ARG A 345 32.60 -20.12 3.65
C ARG A 345 33.97 -20.63 3.21
N GLY A 346 35.01 -20.10 3.85
CA GLY A 346 36.40 -20.41 3.54
C GLY A 346 36.61 -21.90 3.67
N GLY A 347 36.65 -22.59 2.54
CA GLY A 347 37.08 -23.97 2.46
C GLY A 347 38.49 -24.02 3.04
N ARG A 348 38.66 -24.74 4.16
CA ARG A 348 40.00 -25.07 4.66
C ARG A 348 40.72 -25.87 3.56
N PRO A 349 41.90 -25.42 3.09
CA PRO A 349 42.71 -26.25 2.23
C PRO A 349 43.16 -27.49 3.04
N ARG A 350 43.10 -28.66 2.37
CA ARG A 350 43.56 -29.94 2.89
C ARG A 350 45.08 -30.04 2.85
#